data_AF-A0A923EEQ2-F1
#
_entry.id   AF-A0A923EEQ2-F1
#
_cell.length_a   1.000
_cell.length_b   1.000
_cell.length_c   1.000
_cell.angle_alpha   90.00
_cell.angle_beta   90.00
_cell.angle_gamma   90.00
#
_symmetry.space_group_name_H-M   'P 1'
#
loop_
_entity.id
_entity.type
_entity.pdbx_description
1 polymer ?
#
loop_
_entity_poly.entity_id
_entity_poly.type
_entity_poly.pdbx_seq_one_letter_code
_entity_poly.pdbx_strand_id
1 'polypeptide(L)' 'MNEKWVTDITYIHTIKDGWCYLASVMDLYSRKIIGYSMSKFIDTSLALQAIKNAVRLQKPTKASLLISKQISQF' A
#
# COMPACT_ATOMS: atom_id res chain seq x y z
N MET A 1 -11.51 -15.05 -5.98
CA MET A 1 -11.02 -14.06 -6.96
C MET A 1 -10.63 -12.80 -6.20
N ASN A 2 -9.33 -12.47 -6.11
CA ASN A 2 -8.81 -11.28 -5.41
C ASN A 2 -8.42 -10.23 -6.47
N GLU A 3 -9.39 -9.50 -7.02
CA GLU A 3 -9.19 -8.76 -8.29
C GLU A 3 -9.20 -7.23 -8.15
N LYS A 4 -9.38 -6.71 -6.93
CA LYS A 4 -9.37 -5.26 -6.73
C LYS A 4 -8.57 -4.94 -5.48
N TRP A 5 -7.45 -4.25 -5.68
CA TRP A 5 -6.66 -3.72 -4.60
C TRP A 5 -6.85 -2.20 -4.52
N VAL A 6 -6.89 -1.69 -3.30
CA VAL A 6 -6.85 -0.25 -3.05
C VAL A 6 -5.55 0.08 -2.34
N THR A 7 -4.99 1.23 -2.69
CA THR A 7 -3.81 1.78 -2.05
C THR A 7 -4.15 3.11 -1.41
N ASP A 8 -3.65 3.31 -0.20
CA ASP A 8 -3.75 4.58 0.50
C ASP A 8 -2.37 4.98 1.04
N ILE A 9 -2.09 6.28 1.00
CA ILE A 9 -0.95 6.88 1.68
C ILE A 9 -1.47 7.78 2.79
N THR A 10 -1.08 7.47 4.03
CA THR A 10 -1.45 8.21 5.23
C THR A 10 -0.18 8.68 5.97
N TYR A 11 -0.28 9.81 6.67
CA TYR A 11 0.76 10.34 7.54
C TYR A 11 0.61 9.82 8.97
N ILE A 12 1.63 9.16 9.50
CA ILE A 12 1.61 8.51 10.83
C ILE A 12 2.82 8.93 11.66
N HIS A 13 2.63 8.97 12.98
CA HIS A 13 3.71 9.22 13.93
C HIS A 13 4.17 7.91 14.57
N THR A 14 5.46 7.59 14.48
CA THR A 14 6.04 6.43 15.17
C THR A 14 6.93 6.86 16.33
N ILE A 15 7.03 6.02 17.36
CA ILE A 15 7.81 6.33 18.56
C ILE A 15 9.31 6.48 18.22
N LYS A 16 9.83 5.63 17.32
CA LYS A 16 11.25 5.58 16.99
C LYS A 16 11.66 6.62 15.96
N ASP A 17 10.87 6.79 14.91
CA ASP A 17 11.27 7.59 13.77
C ASP A 17 10.57 8.95 13.76
N GLY A 18 9.49 9.14 14.53
CA GLY A 18 8.64 10.33 14.45
C GLY A 18 7.71 10.26 13.24
N TRP A 19 7.35 11.41 12.68
CA TRP A 19 6.40 11.48 11.57
C TRP A 19 6.92 10.85 10.25
N CYS A 20 6.10 10.06 9.59
CA CYS A 20 6.41 9.40 8.33
C CYS A 20 5.14 9.11 7.51
N TYR A 21 5.33 8.83 6.22
CA TYR A 21 4.27 8.38 5.34
C TYR A 21 4.24 6.86 5.31
N LEU A 22 3.05 6.28 5.46
CA LEU A 22 2.76 4.88 5.29
C LEU A 22 1.94 4.69 4.01
N ALA A 23 2.48 3.97 3.05
CA ALA A 23 1.71 3.43 1.93
C ALA A 23 1.22 2.03 2.27
N SER A 24 -0.06 1.78 2.11
CA SER A 24 -0.69 0.48 2.34
C SER A 24 -1.41 -0.02 1.09
N VAL A 25 -1.47 -1.35 0.92
CA VAL A 25 -2.21 -2.04 -0.13
C VAL A 25 -3.19 -2.99 0.53
N MET A 26 -4.48 -2.79 0.28
CA MET A 26 -5.55 -3.62 0.81
C MET A 26 -6.19 -4.42 -0.32
N ASP A 27 -6.40 -5.71 -0.08
CA ASP A 27 -7.30 -6.52 -0.91
C ASP A 27 -8.76 -6.20 -0.55
N LEU A 28 -9.53 -5.69 -1.51
CA LEU A 28 -10.92 -5.27 -1.25
C LEU A 28 -11.85 -6.44 -0.97
N TYR A 29 -11.51 -7.65 -1.41
CA TYR A 29 -12.30 -8.84 -1.12
C TYR A 29 -12.14 -9.26 0.34
N SER A 30 -10.90 -9.46 0.81
CA SER A 30 -10.64 -9.93 2.18
C SER A 30 -10.52 -8.83 3.23
N ARG A 31 -10.46 -7.56 2.83
CA ARG A 31 -10.15 -6.40 3.68
C ARG A 31 -8.79 -6.47 4.38
N LYS A 32 -7.91 -7.38 3.95
CA LYS A 32 -6.58 -7.55 4.54
C LYS A 32 -5.59 -6.58 3.92
N ILE A 33 -4.71 -6.02 4.75
CA ILE A 33 -3.50 -5.35 4.28
C ILE A 33 -2.54 -6.44 3.79
N ILE A 34 -2.22 -6.40 2.51
CA ILE A 34 -1.43 -7.41 1.81
C ILE A 34 -0.03 -6.91 1.44
N GLY A 35 0.20 -5.60 1.53
CA GLY A 35 1.52 -4.99 1.38
C GLY A 35 1.54 -3.60 1.96
N TYR A 36 2.71 -3.14 2.39
CA TYR A 36 2.91 -1.79 2.90
C TYR A 36 4.37 -1.36 2.75
N SER A 37 4.63 -0.06 2.84
CA SER A 37 5.97 0.51 2.93
C SER A 37 5.91 1.85 3.67
N MET A 38 7.01 2.26 4.29
CA MET A 38 7.13 3.52 5.03
C MET A 38 8.33 4.32 4.57
N SER A 39 8.18 5.65 4.52
CA SER A 39 9.25 6.58 4.16
C SER A 39 9.05 7.94 4.83
N LYS A 40 10.12 8.72 4.95
CA LYS A 40 10.05 10.14 5.32
C LYS A 40 9.51 11.03 4.20
N PHE A 41 9.49 10.52 2.97
CA PHE A 41 9.12 11.26 1.78
C PHE A 41 7.96 10.59 1.06
N ILE A 42 7.03 11.41 0.53
CA ILE A 42 5.94 10.94 -0.32
C ILE A 42 6.44 10.90 -1.78
N ASP A 43 7.08 9.80 -2.15
CA ASP A 43 7.61 9.58 -3.49
C ASP A 43 7.04 8.32 -4.17
N THR A 44 7.35 8.15 -5.46
CA THR A 44 6.92 6.98 -6.23
C THR A 44 7.50 5.68 -5.67
N SER A 45 8.67 5.73 -5.03
CA SER A 45 9.32 4.54 -4.47
C SER A 45 8.51 3.97 -3.31
N LEU A 46 7.94 4.82 -2.45
CA LEU A 46 7.09 4.42 -1.34
C LEU A 46 5.89 3.58 -1.81
N ALA A 47 5.14 4.11 -2.79
CA ALA A 47 3.99 3.40 -3.36
C ALA A 47 4.40 2.12 -4.10
N LEU A 48 5.48 2.18 -4.90
CA LEU A 48 5.98 1.04 -5.65
C LEU A 48 6.42 -0.11 -4.74
N GLN A 49 7.08 0.20 -3.61
CA GLN A 49 7.50 -0.82 -2.66
C GLN A 49 6.32 -1.48 -1.95
N ALA A 50 5.28 -0.71 -1.59
CA ALA A 50 4.06 -1.27 -1.01
C ALA A 50 3.39 -2.27 -1.98
N ILE A 51 3.30 -1.92 -3.27
CA ILE A 51 2.77 -2.80 -4.32
C ILE A 51 3.65 -4.03 -4.53
N LYS A 52 4.97 -3.88 -4.60
CA LYS A 52 5.91 -5.01 -4.71
C LYS A 52 5.74 -5.99 -3.55
N ASN A 53 5.60 -5.48 -2.33
CA ASN A 53 5.34 -6.30 -1.14
C ASN A 53 4.02 -7.07 -1.27
N ALA A 54 2.96 -6.41 -1.75
CA ALA A 54 1.66 -7.04 -2.01
C ALA A 54 1.70 -8.15 -3.06
N VAL A 55 2.35 -7.89 -4.20
CA VAL A 55 2.54 -8.88 -5.27
C VAL A 55 3.32 -10.10 -4.78
N ARG A 56 4.38 -9.88 -3.99
CA ARG A 56 5.18 -10.96 -3.42
C ARG A 56 4.36 -11.87 -2.50
N LEU A 57 3.45 -11.29 -1.71
CA LEU A 57 2.61 -12.04 -0.78
C LEU A 57 1.48 -12.80 -1.48
N GLN A 58 0.78 -12.13 -2.40
CA GLN A 58 -0.45 -12.67 -2.99
C GLN A 58 -0.20 -13.50 -4.25
N LYS A 59 0.95 -13.37 -4.91
CA LYS A 59 1.29 -14.01 -6.20
C LYS A 59 0.11 -13.95 -7.21
N PRO A 60 -0.46 -12.77 -7.48
CA PRO A 60 -1.65 -12.65 -8.32
C PRO A 60 -1.34 -13.11 -9.75
N THR A 61 -2.29 -13.80 -10.37
CA THR A 61 -2.22 -14.12 -11.80
C THR A 61 -2.42 -12.81 -12.59
N LYS A 62 -1.58 -12.59 -13.61
CA LYS A 62 -1.34 -11.29 -14.29
C LYS A 62 -2.59 -10.58 -14.88
N ALA A 63 -3.75 -11.23 -14.94
CA ALA A 63 -4.85 -10.87 -15.82
C ALA A 63 -5.88 -9.87 -15.25
N SER A 64 -5.93 -9.58 -13.95
CA SER A 64 -7.06 -8.80 -13.39
C SER A 64 -6.73 -7.81 -12.26
N LEU A 65 -5.49 -7.34 -12.13
CA LEU A 65 -5.17 -6.42 -11.04
C LEU A 65 -5.60 -4.96 -11.33
N LEU A 66 -6.72 -4.53 -10.74
CA LEU A 66 -7.11 -3.12 -10.67
C LEU A 66 -6.58 -2.49 -9.37
N ILE A 67 -5.83 -1.40 -9.48
CA ILE A 67 -5.30 -0.63 -8.34
C ILE A 67 -5.94 0.76 -8.34
N SER A 68 -6.64 1.10 -7.24
CA SER A 68 -7.07 2.48 -6.96
C SER A 68 -6.11 3.13 -5.96
N LYS A 69 -5.85 4.44 -6.10
CA LYS A 69 -4.95 5.19 -5.22
C LYS A 69 -5.69 6.35 -4.57
N GLN A 70 -5.60 6.43 -3.24
CA GLN A 70 -6.02 7.58 -2.45
C GLN A 70 -4.83 8.12 -1.65
N ILE A 71 -4.79 9.44 -1.46
CA ILE A 71 -3.81 10.09 -0.58
C ILE A 71 -4.64 10.86 0.43
N SER A 72 -4.54 10.47 1.69
CA SER A 72 -5.29 11.10 2.77
C SER A 72 -4.35 12.06 3.50
N GLN A 73 -4.56 13.37 3.30
CA GLN A 73 -3.89 14.42 4.08
C GLN A 73 -4.84 14.81 5.21
N PHE A 74 -4.43 14.56 6.46
CA PHE A 74 -5.05 15.14 7.66
C PHE A 74 -4.03 16.03 8.34
#